data_AF-A0A0R1MQ85-F1
#
_entry.id   AF-A0A0R1MQ85-F1
#
_cell.length_a   1.000
_cell.length_b   1.000
_cell.length_c   1.000
_cell.angle_alpha   90.00
_cell.angle_beta   90.00
_cell.angle_gamma   90.00
#
_symmetry.space_group_name_H-M   'P 1'
#
loop_
_entity.id
_entity.type
_entity.pdbx_description
1 polymer ?
#
loop_
_entity_poly.entity_id
_entity_poly.type
_entity_poly.pdbx_seq_one_letter_code
_entity_poly.pdbx_strand_id
1 'polypeptide(L)'
;MKPKKYSSQKTRSQHTYQFFKDRRNDPAWQEDFLRVKAIRRRNFILKISLSIIILLIGLTVYNVYQQNVTDRTALTDNVKQSSSSVASSTPTVNSSSETSSQASSQDSSTIQAPVVISDYSRYNNYSGNYKGSVETYFLDFEKGTLTSTGAAKQQLFYFDKVILHPDNSLVINVHGNYHYNAYDGKGEQQKPMYLSILLAPANKKIQKNWQTGAAIEDETDASENRLAFATSDDNGKTFNMGPAYTVFEDNLTTSTEGKSSLALLYSSTD
;
A
#
# COMPACT_ATOMS: atom_id res chain seq x y z
N MET A 1 -22.37 7.40 2.07
CA MET A 1 -22.74 6.13 2.76
C MET A 1 -23.05 6.43 4.21
N LYS A 2 -24.07 5.80 4.81
CA LYS A 2 -24.37 5.96 6.25
C LYS A 2 -23.34 5.17 7.09
N PRO A 3 -22.84 5.72 8.22
CA PRO A 3 -21.85 5.04 9.05
C PRO A 3 -22.43 3.77 9.69
N LYS A 4 -21.67 2.66 9.64
CA LYS A 4 -22.08 1.37 10.23
C LYS A 4 -22.16 1.51 11.76
N LYS A 5 -23.27 1.03 12.31
CA LYS A 5 -23.53 1.01 13.77
C LYS A 5 -23.27 -0.38 14.33
N TYR A 6 -22.91 -0.44 15.61
CA TYR A 6 -22.65 -1.64 16.39
C TYR A 6 -23.48 -1.59 17.67
N SER A 7 -24.01 -2.73 18.09
CA SER A 7 -24.79 -2.84 19.32
C SER A 7 -23.86 -2.81 20.54
N SER A 8 -24.18 -2.01 21.55
CA SER A 8 -23.59 -2.10 22.89
C SER A 8 -24.20 -3.29 23.63
N GLN A 9 -23.39 -4.06 24.35
CA GLN A 9 -23.92 -5.11 25.23
C GLN A 9 -24.51 -4.53 26.51
N LYS A 10 -24.01 -3.35 26.92
CA LYS A 10 -24.37 -2.69 28.17
C LYS A 10 -25.72 -1.98 28.08
N THR A 11 -25.91 -1.14 27.07
CA THR A 11 -27.12 -0.32 26.92
C THR A 11 -28.10 -0.88 25.90
N ARG A 12 -27.71 -1.93 25.15
CA ARG A 12 -28.48 -2.52 24.03
C ARG A 12 -28.85 -1.53 22.94
N SER A 13 -28.24 -0.35 22.94
CA SER A 13 -28.40 0.69 21.92
C SER A 13 -27.32 0.56 20.85
N GLN A 14 -27.64 1.01 19.63
CA GLN A 14 -26.72 0.97 18.51
C GLN A 14 -25.96 2.29 18.37
N HIS A 15 -24.64 2.20 18.43
CA HIS A 15 -23.75 3.35 18.31
C HIS A 15 -22.76 3.17 17.16
N THR A 16 -22.25 4.29 16.64
CA THR A 16 -21.18 4.25 15.64
C THR A 16 -19.87 3.79 16.29
N TYR A 17 -18.91 3.34 15.49
CA TYR A 17 -17.57 3.06 16.03
C TYR A 17 -16.97 4.27 16.74
N GLN A 18 -17.17 5.47 16.18
CA GLN A 18 -16.68 6.72 16.77
C GLN A 18 -17.13 6.87 18.22
N PHE A 19 -18.41 6.60 18.52
CA PHE A 19 -18.93 6.67 19.89
C PHE A 19 -18.18 5.74 20.86
N PHE A 20 -17.83 4.52 20.44
CA PHE A 20 -17.06 3.57 21.26
C PHE A 20 -15.59 4.01 21.36
N LYS A 21 -15.03 4.57 20.28
CA LYS A 21 -13.65 5.08 20.23
C LYS A 21 -13.45 6.26 21.18
N ASP A 22 -14.37 7.22 21.17
CA ASP A 22 -14.34 8.38 22.07
C ASP A 22 -14.39 7.98 23.55
N ARG A 23 -14.85 6.75 23.85
CA ARG A 23 -14.97 6.18 25.20
C ARG A 23 -13.93 5.08 25.48
N ARG A 24 -12.86 4.99 24.69
CA ARG A 24 -11.83 3.93 24.86
C ARG A 24 -11.16 3.93 26.23
N ASN A 25 -11.07 5.10 26.85
CA ASN A 25 -10.46 5.30 28.18
C ASN A 25 -11.49 5.21 29.32
N ASP A 26 -12.78 5.06 29.01
CA ASP A 26 -13.81 4.85 30.02
C ASP A 26 -13.87 3.35 30.36
N PRO A 27 -13.54 2.93 31.59
CA PRO A 27 -13.59 1.53 32.00
C PRO A 27 -14.97 0.92 31.77
N ALA A 28 -16.02 1.73 31.83
CA ALA A 28 -17.40 1.33 31.64
C ALA A 28 -17.72 0.90 30.19
N TRP A 29 -16.90 1.31 29.22
CA TRP A 29 -17.10 1.10 27.78
C TRP A 29 -15.92 0.40 27.09
N GLN A 30 -14.81 0.21 27.80
CA GLN A 30 -13.59 -0.39 27.28
C GLN A 30 -13.83 -1.78 26.65
N GLU A 31 -14.62 -2.64 27.29
CA GLU A 31 -14.97 -3.96 26.75
C GLU A 31 -15.80 -3.88 25.46
N ASP A 32 -16.80 -2.98 25.43
CA ASP A 32 -17.62 -2.72 24.24
C ASP A 32 -16.73 -2.18 23.09
N PHE A 33 -15.79 -1.29 23.40
CA PHE A 33 -14.80 -0.78 22.45
C PHE A 33 -13.91 -1.90 21.91
N LEU A 34 -13.31 -2.72 22.76
CA LEU A 34 -12.47 -3.84 22.36
C LEU A 34 -13.24 -4.85 21.51
N ARG A 35 -14.49 -5.16 21.87
CA ARG A 35 -15.36 -6.04 21.08
C ARG A 35 -15.64 -5.45 19.71
N VAL A 36 -16.07 -4.19 19.65
CA VAL A 36 -16.39 -3.54 18.37
C VAL A 36 -15.14 -3.42 17.49
N LYS A 37 -13.97 -3.12 18.10
CA LYS A 37 -12.66 -3.16 17.43
C LYS A 37 -12.37 -4.55 16.85
N ALA A 38 -12.58 -5.62 17.62
CA ALA A 38 -12.42 -6.99 17.15
C ALA A 38 -13.41 -7.37 16.04
N ILE A 39 -14.67 -6.92 16.11
CA ILE A 39 -15.68 -7.14 15.06
C ILE A 39 -15.27 -6.43 13.76
N ARG A 40 -14.75 -5.20 13.85
CA ARG A 40 -14.23 -4.47 12.68
C ARG A 40 -13.05 -5.20 12.07
N ARG A 41 -12.08 -5.63 12.89
CA ARG A 41 -10.94 -6.44 12.48
C ARG A 41 -11.39 -7.72 11.76
N ARG A 42 -12.34 -8.46 12.31
CA ARG A 42 -12.89 -9.69 11.69
C ARG A 42 -13.61 -9.41 10.37
N ASN A 43 -14.41 -8.37 10.29
CA ASN A 43 -15.11 -8.00 9.05
C ASN A 43 -14.14 -7.55 7.95
N PHE A 44 -13.04 -6.90 8.32
CA PHE A 44 -11.96 -6.55 7.40
C PHE A 44 -11.25 -7.80 6.89
N ILE A 45 -10.87 -8.71 7.80
CA ILE A 45 -10.28 -10.01 7.45
C ILE A 45 -11.20 -10.79 6.50
N LEU A 46 -12.50 -10.87 6.79
CA LEU A 46 -13.47 -11.59 5.95
C LEU A 46 -13.64 -10.96 4.56
N LYS A 47 -13.58 -9.63 4.45
CA LYS A 47 -13.64 -8.96 3.14
C LYS A 47 -12.39 -9.26 2.32
N ILE A 48 -11.21 -9.22 2.95
CA ILE A 48 -9.94 -9.53 2.29
C ILE A 48 -9.89 -10.99 1.88
N SER A 49 -10.26 -11.93 2.77
CA SER A 49 -10.28 -13.35 2.46
C SER A 49 -11.23 -13.63 1.29
N LEU A 50 -12.39 -12.96 1.24
CA LEU A 50 -13.33 -13.07 0.13
C LEU A 50 -12.74 -12.54 -1.19
N SER A 51 -12.07 -11.38 -1.17
CA SER A 51 -11.39 -10.85 -2.35
C SER A 51 -10.30 -11.79 -2.87
N ILE A 52 -9.55 -12.43 -1.98
CA ILE A 52 -8.52 -13.41 -2.33
C ILE A 52 -9.13 -14.70 -2.88
N ILE A 53 -10.23 -15.20 -2.30
CA ILE A 53 -10.94 -16.39 -2.80
C ILE A 53 -11.47 -16.13 -4.22
N ILE A 54 -12.04 -14.95 -4.48
CA ILE A 54 -12.48 -14.57 -5.83
C ILE A 54 -11.29 -14.55 -6.80
N LEU A 55 -10.13 -14.05 -6.36
CA LEU A 55 -8.91 -14.04 -7.15
C LEU A 55 -8.42 -15.46 -7.47
N LEU A 56 -8.51 -16.39 -6.52
CA LEU A 56 -8.15 -17.79 -6.71
C LEU A 56 -9.14 -18.55 -7.61
N ILE A 57 -10.45 -18.29 -7.50
CA ILE A 57 -11.47 -18.86 -8.38
C ILE A 57 -11.32 -18.32 -9.81
N GLY A 58 -11.03 -17.03 -9.95
CA GLY A 58 -10.71 -16.43 -11.26
C GLY A 58 -9.49 -17.10 -11.90
N LEU A 59 -8.46 -17.37 -11.11
CA LEU A 59 -7.26 -18.10 -11.55
C LEU A 59 -7.56 -19.53 -11.99
N THR A 60 -8.39 -20.28 -11.26
CA THR A 60 -8.72 -21.67 -11.63
C THR A 60 -9.59 -21.75 -12.88
N VAL A 61 -10.62 -20.91 -13.00
CA VAL A 61 -11.50 -20.86 -14.18
C VAL A 61 -10.72 -20.42 -15.42
N TYR A 62 -9.84 -19.43 -15.28
CA TYR A 62 -8.97 -18.98 -16.38
C TYR A 62 -8.03 -20.07 -16.86
N ASN A 63 -7.39 -20.83 -15.95
CA ASN A 63 -6.50 -21.93 -16.32
C ASN A 63 -7.24 -23.07 -17.03
N VAL A 64 -8.45 -23.41 -16.60
CA VAL A 64 -9.29 -24.40 -17.30
C VAL A 64 -9.71 -23.89 -18.68
N TYR A 65 -10.05 -22.61 -18.80
CA TYR A 65 -10.39 -22.01 -20.10
C TYR A 65 -9.20 -22.05 -21.08
N GLN A 66 -7.99 -21.73 -20.62
CA GLN A 66 -6.79 -21.74 -21.48
C GLN A 66 -6.34 -23.15 -21.88
N GLN A 67 -6.51 -24.16 -21.03
CA GLN A 67 -6.29 -25.55 -21.44
C GLN A 67 -7.19 -25.95 -22.62
N ASN A 68 -8.46 -25.55 -22.60
CA ASN A 68 -9.40 -25.85 -23.69
C ASN A 68 -9.09 -25.10 -25.01
N VAL A 69 -8.33 -23.99 -24.97
CA VAL A 69 -7.90 -23.23 -26.16
C VAL A 69 -6.58 -23.77 -26.72
N THR A 70 -5.67 -24.23 -25.86
CA THR A 70 -4.35 -24.73 -26.26
C THR A 70 -4.45 -26.05 -27.03
N ASP A 71 -5.41 -26.92 -26.70
CA ASP A 71 -5.66 -28.16 -27.44
C ASP A 71 -6.17 -27.96 -28.88
N ARG A 72 -6.53 -26.72 -29.27
CA ARG A 72 -6.98 -26.40 -30.64
C ARG A 72 -5.94 -25.74 -31.54
N THR A 73 -4.76 -25.37 -31.03
CA THR A 73 -3.79 -24.55 -31.79
C THR A 73 -2.44 -25.23 -32.02
N ALA A 74 -2.36 -26.54 -31.78
CA ALA A 74 -1.21 -27.35 -32.16
C ALA A 74 -1.40 -27.97 -33.56
N LEU A 75 -1.60 -27.14 -34.59
CA LEU A 75 -1.60 -27.57 -36.00
C LEU A 75 -1.52 -26.34 -36.93
N THR A 76 -0.35 -25.71 -37.03
CA THR A 76 0.29 -25.30 -38.30
C THR A 76 1.53 -24.46 -38.03
N ASP A 77 2.62 -24.88 -38.66
CA ASP A 77 3.95 -24.31 -38.55
C ASP A 77 4.35 -23.67 -39.90
N ASN A 78 5.11 -22.58 -39.84
CA ASN A 78 5.95 -21.95 -40.88
C ASN A 78 5.33 -21.24 -42.11
N VAL A 79 5.68 -19.95 -42.33
CA VAL A 79 6.54 -19.44 -43.43
C VAL A 79 7.07 -18.01 -43.13
N LYS A 80 8.40 -17.93 -42.96
CA LYS A 80 9.41 -16.96 -43.46
C LYS A 80 9.04 -15.53 -43.98
N GLN A 81 9.82 -14.57 -43.44
CA GLN A 81 10.83 -13.72 -44.13
C GLN A 81 10.53 -12.24 -44.52
N SER A 82 11.30 -11.37 -43.86
CA SER A 82 11.96 -10.09 -44.25
C SER A 82 11.18 -8.96 -44.96
N SER A 83 11.26 -7.75 -44.40
CA SER A 83 12.20 -6.70 -44.88
C SER A 83 12.06 -5.37 -44.10
N SER A 84 13.14 -4.59 -44.21
CA SER A 84 13.58 -3.35 -43.57
C SER A 84 12.70 -2.09 -43.71
N SER A 85 12.80 -1.17 -42.75
CA SER A 85 13.23 0.23 -43.01
C SER A 85 13.45 1.02 -41.73
N VAL A 86 14.46 1.88 -41.79
CA VAL A 86 14.94 2.82 -40.77
C VAL A 86 14.31 4.18 -41.05
N ALA A 87 13.80 4.89 -40.04
CA ALA A 87 13.74 6.36 -40.06
C ALA A 87 13.58 6.93 -38.64
N SER A 88 14.50 7.83 -38.32
CA SER A 88 14.65 8.62 -37.11
C SER A 88 13.62 9.75 -37.01
N SER A 89 13.18 10.07 -35.79
CA SER A 89 12.91 11.46 -35.39
C SER A 89 12.85 11.60 -33.86
N THR A 90 13.64 12.55 -33.39
CA THR A 90 13.97 13.00 -32.03
C THR A 90 12.80 13.59 -31.23
N PRO A 91 12.95 13.72 -29.89
CA PRO A 91 11.89 14.13 -28.96
C PRO A 91 11.75 15.65 -28.87
N THR A 92 10.52 16.15 -28.76
CA THR A 92 10.23 17.57 -28.50
C THR A 92 10.23 17.82 -27.00
N VAL A 93 11.24 18.58 -26.56
CA VAL A 93 11.38 19.16 -25.23
C VAL A 93 10.47 20.39 -25.16
N ASN A 94 9.59 20.47 -24.17
CA ASN A 94 8.87 21.71 -23.85
C ASN A 94 9.35 22.23 -22.50
N SER A 95 10.33 23.13 -22.56
CA SER A 95 10.72 24.00 -21.46
C SER A 95 9.71 25.14 -21.35
N SER A 96 9.21 25.39 -20.15
CA SER A 96 8.59 26.67 -19.79
C SER A 96 9.17 27.10 -18.46
N SER A 97 10.10 28.03 -18.54
CA SER A 97 10.72 28.76 -17.46
C SER A 97 9.89 29.99 -17.14
N GLU A 98 9.44 30.14 -15.90
CA GLU A 98 9.14 31.45 -15.31
C GLU A 98 9.79 31.54 -13.92
N THR A 99 10.63 32.56 -13.78
CA THR A 99 11.33 33.02 -12.58
C THR A 99 10.64 34.32 -12.20
N SER A 100 10.02 34.52 -11.03
CA SER A 100 10.58 34.96 -9.74
C SER A 100 9.38 35.50 -8.94
N SER A 101 9.30 35.35 -7.62
CA SER A 101 9.81 36.35 -6.68
C SER A 101 9.64 35.89 -5.23
N GLN A 102 10.64 36.19 -4.41
CA GLN A 102 10.65 36.13 -2.95
C GLN A 102 9.71 37.19 -2.33
N ALA A 103 8.98 36.82 -1.28
CA ALA A 103 8.74 37.68 -0.12
C ALA A 103 8.27 36.84 1.08
N SER A 104 8.83 37.18 2.25
CA SER A 104 8.72 36.53 3.54
C SER A 104 7.52 37.00 4.38
N SER A 105 7.12 36.10 5.31
CA SER A 105 6.55 36.35 6.64
C SER A 105 5.05 36.09 6.88
N GLN A 106 4.85 35.35 7.99
CA GLN A 106 3.69 35.25 8.87
C GLN A 106 2.54 34.30 8.53
N ASP A 107 2.62 33.14 9.21
CA ASP A 107 1.58 32.47 9.99
C ASP A 107 0.12 32.79 9.61
N SER A 108 -0.45 31.89 8.84
CA SER A 108 -1.87 31.60 8.79
C SER A 108 -2.00 30.17 8.31
N SER A 109 -2.83 29.39 9.01
CA SER A 109 -3.12 27.97 8.78
C SER A 109 -3.63 27.73 7.36
N THR A 110 -2.71 27.74 6.41
CA THR A 110 -2.95 27.36 5.04
C THR A 110 -2.98 25.85 5.07
N ILE A 111 -4.10 25.24 4.69
CA ILE A 111 -4.17 23.79 4.50
C ILE A 111 -3.16 23.47 3.40
N GLN A 112 -1.95 23.07 3.79
CA GLN A 112 -0.93 22.69 2.82
C GLN A 112 -1.50 21.51 2.01
N ALA A 113 -1.26 21.49 0.70
CA ALA A 113 -1.67 20.38 -0.14
C ALA A 113 -0.54 19.32 -0.17
N PRO A 114 -0.85 18.05 -0.50
CA PRO A 114 0.16 17.07 -0.85
C PRO A 114 1.08 17.58 -1.97
N VAL A 115 2.39 17.35 -1.84
CA VAL A 115 3.42 17.81 -2.79
C VAL A 115 4.16 16.61 -3.36
N VAL A 116 4.26 16.52 -4.69
CA VAL A 116 5.10 15.51 -5.36
C VAL A 116 6.56 15.88 -5.22
N ILE A 117 7.39 14.94 -4.78
CA ILE A 117 8.82 15.11 -4.56
C ILE A 117 9.58 14.51 -5.75
N SER A 118 10.41 15.33 -6.39
CA SER A 118 11.34 14.90 -7.44
C SER A 118 12.65 14.37 -6.86
N ASP A 119 13.26 15.11 -5.93
CA ASP A 119 14.46 14.68 -5.20
C ASP A 119 14.07 13.95 -3.92
N TYR A 120 13.71 12.68 -4.06
CA TYR A 120 13.36 11.85 -2.91
C TYR A 120 14.59 11.38 -2.12
N SER A 121 15.81 11.54 -2.64
CA SER A 121 17.06 11.16 -1.96
C SER A 121 17.26 11.92 -0.65
N ARG A 122 16.70 13.13 -0.53
CA ARG A 122 16.69 13.93 0.70
C ARG A 122 16.03 13.25 1.91
N TYR A 123 15.29 12.16 1.69
CA TYR A 123 14.65 11.35 2.72
C TYR A 123 15.44 10.07 3.05
N ASN A 124 16.74 10.02 2.73
CA ASN A 124 17.59 8.86 3.03
C ASN A 124 17.66 8.51 4.53
N ASN A 125 17.33 9.44 5.41
CA ASN A 125 17.18 9.18 6.84
C ASN A 125 15.99 8.25 7.19
N TYR A 126 15.08 8.00 6.23
CA TYR A 126 14.00 7.00 6.35
C TYR A 126 14.34 5.69 5.64
N SER A 127 15.51 5.59 5.00
CA SER A 127 15.98 4.32 4.45
C SER A 127 16.31 3.35 5.58
N GLY A 128 16.16 2.05 5.32
CA GLY A 128 16.48 1.01 6.29
C GLY A 128 15.60 -0.22 6.20
N ASN A 129 15.84 -1.15 7.14
CA ASN A 129 15.05 -2.37 7.29
C ASN A 129 13.74 -2.07 8.00
N TYR A 130 12.64 -2.61 7.48
CA TYR A 130 11.30 -2.59 8.04
C TYR A 130 10.86 -4.03 8.24
N LYS A 131 10.69 -4.43 9.51
CA LYS A 131 10.42 -5.82 9.88
C LYS A 131 8.93 -6.08 9.99
N GLY A 132 8.47 -7.12 9.29
CA GLY A 132 7.17 -7.72 9.45
C GLY A 132 7.25 -9.06 10.16
N SER A 133 6.09 -9.71 10.30
CA SER A 133 5.99 -11.00 10.98
C SER A 133 6.70 -12.12 10.21
N VAL A 134 6.76 -12.04 8.89
CA VAL A 134 7.27 -13.11 8.01
C VAL A 134 8.22 -12.62 6.90
N GLU A 135 8.31 -11.31 6.67
CA GLU A 135 9.15 -10.71 5.64
C GLU A 135 9.84 -9.46 6.20
N THR A 136 11.04 -9.19 5.67
CA THR A 136 11.75 -7.93 5.91
C THR A 136 11.79 -7.14 4.62
N TYR A 137 11.50 -5.85 4.71
CA TYR A 137 11.55 -4.92 3.60
C TYR A 137 12.71 -3.96 3.80
N PHE A 138 13.49 -3.68 2.77
CA PHE A 138 14.52 -2.66 2.79
C PHE A 138 14.09 -1.50 1.88
N LEU A 139 13.88 -0.34 2.48
CA LEU A 139 13.53 0.89 1.78
C LEU A 139 14.81 1.70 1.55
N ASP A 140 15.06 2.14 0.32
CA ASP A 140 16.27 2.87 -0.07
C ASP A 140 15.89 4.11 -0.89
N PHE A 141 15.85 5.27 -0.25
CA PHE A 141 15.55 6.55 -0.90
C PHE A 141 16.70 7.06 -1.76
N GLU A 142 17.94 6.65 -1.51
CA GLU A 142 19.07 7.07 -2.34
C GLU A 142 19.02 6.39 -3.71
N LYS A 143 18.67 5.09 -3.73
CA LYS A 143 18.49 4.31 -4.97
C LYS A 143 17.08 4.39 -5.55
N GLY A 144 16.10 4.84 -4.77
CA GLY A 144 14.70 4.85 -5.17
C GLY A 144 14.12 3.45 -5.31
N THR A 145 14.42 2.58 -4.35
CA THR A 145 14.02 1.16 -4.41
C THR A 145 13.39 0.66 -3.12
N LEU A 146 12.53 -0.35 -3.25
CA LEU A 146 12.07 -1.19 -2.16
C LEU A 146 12.47 -2.63 -2.50
N THR A 147 13.17 -3.28 -1.58
CA THR A 147 13.50 -4.69 -1.68
C THR A 147 12.69 -5.46 -0.64
N SER A 148 12.12 -6.61 -1.00
CA SER A 148 11.58 -7.54 -0.01
C SER A 148 12.44 -8.79 0.07
N THR A 149 12.70 -9.25 1.30
CA THR A 149 13.41 -10.48 1.60
C THR A 149 12.44 -11.39 2.36
N GLY A 150 12.04 -12.47 1.70
CA GLY A 150 11.13 -13.49 2.21
C GLY A 150 11.48 -14.87 1.68
N ALA A 151 10.71 -15.89 2.04
CA ALA A 151 10.97 -17.28 1.66
C ALA A 151 10.93 -17.53 0.13
N ALA A 152 10.31 -16.64 -0.64
CA ALA A 152 9.95 -16.83 -2.04
C ALA A 152 10.86 -16.11 -3.06
N LYS A 153 12.15 -15.88 -2.74
CA LYS A 153 13.14 -15.08 -3.50
C LYS A 153 12.97 -13.58 -3.26
N GLN A 154 14.11 -12.87 -3.32
CA GLN A 154 14.16 -11.42 -3.19
C GLN A 154 13.36 -10.75 -4.30
N GLN A 155 12.50 -9.80 -3.93
CA GLN A 155 11.74 -8.98 -4.88
C GLN A 155 12.33 -7.57 -4.89
N LEU A 156 12.36 -6.95 -6.07
CA LEU A 156 12.86 -5.59 -6.27
C LEU A 156 11.78 -4.73 -6.92
N PHE A 157 11.50 -3.60 -6.27
CA PHE A 157 10.57 -2.58 -6.73
C PHE A 157 11.28 -1.23 -6.85
N TYR A 158 10.83 -0.40 -7.77
CA TYR A 158 11.37 0.93 -8.07
C TYR A 158 10.34 2.00 -7.79
N PHE A 159 10.80 3.17 -7.33
CA PHE A 159 9.91 4.31 -7.06
C PHE A 159 9.41 4.94 -8.34
N ASP A 160 8.08 5.08 -8.45
CA ASP A 160 7.42 5.84 -9.51
C ASP A 160 7.18 7.28 -9.09
N LYS A 161 6.76 7.47 -7.84
CA LYS A 161 6.28 8.74 -7.32
C LYS A 161 6.39 8.77 -5.81
N VAL A 162 6.93 9.86 -5.29
CA VAL A 162 6.94 10.15 -3.86
C VAL A 162 6.11 11.40 -3.61
N ILE A 163 5.18 11.33 -2.65
CA ILE A 163 4.27 12.42 -2.31
C ILE A 163 4.44 12.72 -0.82
N LEU A 164 4.78 13.96 -0.49
CA LEU A 164 4.78 14.47 0.88
C LEU A 164 3.39 14.99 1.24
N HIS A 165 2.84 14.46 2.31
CA HIS A 165 1.63 15.00 2.93
C HIS A 165 1.96 16.10 3.94
N PRO A 166 1.02 17.01 4.22
CA PRO A 166 1.15 18.06 5.25
C PRO A 166 1.45 17.57 6.67
N ASP A 167 1.05 16.34 7.02
CA ASP A 167 1.39 15.74 8.32
C ASP A 167 2.81 15.16 8.35
N ASN A 168 3.60 15.38 7.29
CA ASN A 168 4.93 14.83 7.03
C ASN A 168 4.97 13.32 6.80
N SER A 169 3.82 12.68 6.56
CA SER A 169 3.80 11.33 6.01
C SER A 169 4.17 11.34 4.53
N LEU A 170 4.68 10.21 4.05
CA LEU A 170 5.04 9.99 2.66
C LEU A 170 4.13 8.93 2.05
N VAL A 171 3.72 9.15 0.80
CA VAL A 171 3.17 8.12 -0.07
C VAL A 171 4.19 7.81 -1.17
N ILE A 172 4.59 6.56 -1.27
CA ILE A 172 5.62 6.10 -2.21
C ILE A 172 4.97 5.06 -3.11
N ASN A 173 4.72 5.41 -4.35
CA ASN A 173 4.24 4.46 -5.34
C ASN A 173 5.45 3.73 -5.93
N VAL A 174 5.34 2.42 -6.04
CA VAL A 174 6.41 1.57 -6.56
C VAL A 174 5.86 0.54 -7.54
N HIS A 175 6.70 0.13 -8.48
CA HIS A 175 6.43 -0.98 -9.39
C HIS A 175 7.58 -1.97 -9.40
N GLY A 176 7.29 -3.23 -9.71
CA GLY A 176 8.30 -4.27 -9.83
C GLY A 176 7.70 -5.55 -10.40
N ASN A 177 8.54 -6.55 -10.59
CA ASN A 177 8.10 -7.88 -10.96
C ASN A 177 8.03 -8.76 -9.72
N TYR A 178 6.87 -9.32 -9.46
CA TYR A 178 6.70 -10.32 -8.42
C TYR A 178 6.98 -11.70 -8.98
N HIS A 179 7.98 -12.35 -8.40
CA HIS A 179 8.41 -13.70 -8.71
C HIS A 179 7.63 -14.69 -7.85
N TYR A 180 6.91 -15.62 -8.48
CA TYR A 180 6.14 -16.66 -7.80
C TYR A 180 6.42 -18.04 -8.40
N ASN A 181 6.07 -19.09 -7.66
CA ASN A 181 6.37 -20.50 -8.01
C ASN A 181 7.87 -20.82 -8.16
N ALA A 182 8.76 -19.98 -7.61
CA ALA A 182 10.20 -20.19 -7.70
C ALA A 182 10.69 -21.51 -7.04
N TYR A 183 9.87 -22.14 -6.19
CA TYR A 183 10.24 -23.32 -5.39
C TYR A 183 9.31 -24.52 -5.58
N ASP A 184 8.29 -24.44 -6.45
CA ASP A 184 7.30 -25.53 -6.62
C ASP A 184 7.65 -26.50 -7.76
N GLY A 185 8.80 -26.30 -8.43
CA GLY A 185 9.26 -27.12 -9.55
C GLY A 185 8.54 -26.88 -10.87
N LYS A 186 7.58 -25.93 -10.94
CA LYS A 186 6.80 -25.63 -12.16
C LYS A 186 7.38 -24.49 -13.00
N GLY A 187 8.57 -24.01 -12.63
CA GLY A 187 9.24 -22.89 -13.29
C GLY A 187 8.82 -21.55 -12.70
N GLU A 188 9.81 -20.68 -12.54
CA GLU A 188 9.61 -19.32 -12.02
C GLU A 188 8.73 -18.52 -12.97
N GLN A 189 7.67 -17.91 -12.42
CA GLN A 189 6.81 -16.98 -13.16
C GLN A 189 6.95 -15.58 -12.59
N GLN A 190 6.79 -14.59 -13.46
CA GLN A 190 6.86 -13.18 -13.13
C GLN A 190 5.54 -12.51 -13.49
N LYS A 191 5.07 -11.63 -12.60
CA LYS A 191 3.92 -10.76 -12.86
C LYS A 191 4.27 -9.32 -12.45
N PRO A 192 3.94 -8.30 -13.27
CA PRO A 192 4.07 -6.92 -12.85
C PRO A 192 3.16 -6.65 -11.65
N MET A 193 3.71 -5.94 -10.67
CA MET A 193 3.04 -5.58 -9.43
C MET A 193 3.28 -4.10 -9.13
N TYR A 194 2.19 -3.43 -8.72
CA TYR A 194 2.19 -2.02 -8.37
C TYR A 194 1.69 -1.88 -6.94
N LEU A 195 2.52 -1.28 -6.09
CA LEU A 195 2.25 -1.07 -4.67
C LEU A 195 2.35 0.41 -4.34
N SER A 196 1.72 0.80 -3.24
CA SER A 196 1.96 2.10 -2.63
C SER A 196 2.25 1.92 -1.16
N ILE A 197 3.18 2.71 -0.65
CA ILE A 197 3.65 2.68 0.73
C ILE A 197 3.16 3.95 1.40
N LEU A 198 2.42 3.82 2.50
CA LEU A 198 2.20 4.92 3.43
C LEU A 198 3.25 4.84 4.53
N LEU A 199 4.18 5.80 4.55
CA LEU A 199 5.24 5.89 5.53
C LEU A 199 4.98 7.05 6.50
N ALA A 200 4.98 6.74 7.79
CA ALA A 200 4.93 7.70 8.89
C ALA A 200 6.30 7.74 9.57
N PRO A 201 7.04 8.86 9.47
CA PRO A 201 8.30 9.02 10.18
C PRO A 201 8.15 8.92 11.70
N ALA A 202 9.25 8.63 12.39
CA ALA A 202 9.34 8.71 13.84
C ALA A 202 8.87 10.10 14.34
N ASN A 203 8.19 10.10 15.47
CA ASN A 203 7.57 11.25 16.13
C ASN A 203 6.48 11.96 15.30
N LYS A 204 5.95 11.33 14.25
CA LYS A 204 4.83 11.84 13.45
C LYS A 204 3.64 10.90 13.54
N LYS A 205 2.43 11.45 13.51
CA LYS A 205 1.18 10.67 13.49
C LYS A 205 0.46 10.96 12.20
N ILE A 206 -0.15 9.93 11.59
CA ILE A 206 -1.06 10.15 10.47
C ILE A 206 -2.31 10.86 10.99
N GLN A 207 -2.62 12.02 10.43
CA GLN A 207 -3.74 12.84 10.91
C GLN A 207 -4.98 12.72 10.02
N LYS A 208 -4.79 12.25 8.79
CA LYS A 208 -5.82 12.31 7.75
C LYS A 208 -5.62 11.24 6.69
N ASN A 209 -6.71 10.69 6.19
CA ASN A 209 -6.74 9.95 4.95
C ASN A 209 -6.70 10.95 3.80
N TRP A 210 -5.54 11.13 3.18
CA TRP A 210 -5.36 12.15 2.13
C TRP A 210 -6.07 11.81 0.81
N GLN A 211 -6.60 10.60 0.63
CA GLN A 211 -7.46 10.26 -0.52
C GLN A 211 -8.92 10.66 -0.32
N THR A 212 -9.44 10.50 0.91
CA THR A 212 -10.87 10.72 1.20
C THR A 212 -11.14 12.03 1.93
N GLY A 213 -10.11 12.64 2.50
CA GLY A 213 -10.22 13.82 3.34
C GLY A 213 -10.63 13.53 4.79
N ALA A 214 -10.94 12.27 5.14
CA ALA A 214 -11.38 11.90 6.47
C ALA A 214 -10.25 12.05 7.50
N ALA A 215 -10.57 12.59 8.68
CA ALA A 215 -9.63 12.60 9.79
C ALA A 215 -9.31 11.17 10.23
N ILE A 216 -8.04 10.96 10.59
CA ILE A 216 -7.50 9.72 11.13
C ILE A 216 -6.98 10.03 12.52
N GLU A 217 -7.17 9.08 13.43
CA GLU A 217 -6.43 9.07 14.68
C GLU A 217 -5.60 7.79 14.70
N ASP A 218 -4.30 7.99 14.49
CA ASP A 218 -3.26 6.99 14.42
C ASP A 218 -2.93 6.46 15.84
N GLU A 219 -3.21 5.17 16.07
CA GLU A 219 -3.05 4.48 17.37
C GLU A 219 -1.69 3.76 17.50
N THR A 220 -0.79 3.92 16.53
CA THR A 220 0.47 3.15 16.47
C THR A 220 1.56 3.75 17.37
N ASP A 221 2.63 3.03 17.68
CA ASP A 221 3.74 3.64 18.43
C ASP A 221 4.55 4.57 17.49
N ALA A 222 4.60 5.87 17.81
CA ALA A 222 5.32 6.84 16.99
C ALA A 222 6.81 6.96 17.33
N SER A 223 7.35 6.15 18.23
CA SER A 223 8.79 6.17 18.58
C SER A 223 9.70 5.87 17.37
N GLU A 224 9.21 5.10 16.40
CA GLU A 224 9.96 4.63 15.24
C GLU A 224 9.27 4.95 13.90
N ASN A 225 10.02 4.83 12.80
CA ASN A 225 9.43 4.91 11.47
C ASN A 225 8.50 3.72 11.26
N ARG A 226 7.33 3.98 10.67
CA ARG A 226 6.34 2.96 10.37
C ARG A 226 5.94 3.03 8.92
N LEU A 227 5.63 1.90 8.32
CA LEU A 227 5.00 1.86 7.01
C LEU A 227 3.89 0.82 6.93
N ALA A 228 2.98 1.06 5.98
CA ALA A 228 1.95 0.10 5.59
C ALA A 228 1.77 0.14 4.07
N PHE A 229 1.36 -0.98 3.49
CA PHE A 229 1.18 -1.10 2.04
C PHE A 229 -0.27 -0.95 1.59
N ALA A 230 -0.42 -0.54 0.34
CA ALA A 230 -1.62 -0.48 -0.45
C ALA A 230 -1.34 -1.06 -1.84
N THR A 231 -2.40 -1.49 -2.53
CA THR A 231 -2.31 -2.12 -3.85
C THR A 231 -2.99 -1.28 -4.92
N SER A 232 -2.62 -1.52 -6.17
CA SER A 232 -3.31 -1.02 -7.35
C SER A 232 -3.90 -2.19 -8.15
N ASP A 233 -5.13 -2.00 -8.61
CA ASP A 233 -5.85 -2.96 -9.47
C ASP A 233 -5.86 -2.53 -10.95
N ASP A 234 -5.21 -1.41 -11.28
CA ASP A 234 -5.26 -0.76 -12.59
C ASP A 234 -3.87 -0.38 -13.15
N ASN A 235 -2.87 -1.22 -12.83
CA ASN A 235 -1.48 -1.08 -13.27
C ASN A 235 -0.83 0.24 -12.82
N GLY A 236 -1.05 0.63 -11.57
CA GLY A 236 -0.40 1.77 -10.93
C GLY A 236 -1.03 3.12 -11.24
N LYS A 237 -2.19 3.17 -11.91
CA LYS A 237 -2.88 4.43 -12.20
C LYS A 237 -3.57 4.99 -10.96
N THR A 238 -4.22 4.12 -10.19
CA THR A 238 -4.83 4.44 -8.90
C THR A 238 -4.41 3.40 -7.86
N PHE A 239 -4.27 3.86 -6.62
CA PHE A 239 -3.94 3.01 -5.47
C PHE A 239 -5.06 3.11 -4.47
N ASN A 240 -5.50 1.98 -3.92
CA ASN A 240 -6.46 1.98 -2.82
C ASN A 240 -5.70 2.08 -1.50
N MET A 241 -5.53 3.31 -0.97
CA MET A 241 -4.79 3.52 0.29
C MET A 241 -5.62 3.24 1.54
N GLY A 242 -6.93 2.98 1.40
CA GLY A 242 -7.83 2.71 2.51
C GLY A 242 -7.31 1.65 3.49
N PRO A 243 -6.84 0.48 3.02
CA PRO A 243 -6.19 -0.52 3.84
C PRO A 243 -4.99 0.04 4.63
N ALA A 244 -4.03 0.70 3.97
CA ALA A 244 -2.83 1.26 4.61
C ALA A 244 -3.19 2.21 5.77
N TYR A 245 -4.10 3.15 5.53
CA TYR A 245 -4.59 4.07 6.57
C TYR A 245 -5.27 3.34 7.74
N THR A 246 -6.04 2.29 7.46
CA THR A 246 -6.71 1.49 8.50
C THR A 246 -5.71 0.80 9.40
N VAL A 247 -4.57 0.36 8.88
CA VAL A 247 -3.51 -0.27 9.68
C VAL A 247 -2.97 0.69 10.75
N PHE A 248 -2.83 1.98 10.40
CA PHE A 248 -2.45 3.04 11.34
C PHE A 248 -3.57 3.35 12.36
N GLU A 249 -4.82 3.40 11.92
CA GLU A 249 -5.98 3.62 12.82
C GLU A 249 -6.13 2.52 13.87
N ASP A 250 -5.91 1.26 13.48
CA ASP A 250 -6.22 0.11 14.33
C ASP A 250 -4.97 -0.48 15.02
N ASN A 251 -3.76 0.00 14.68
CA ASN A 251 -2.45 -0.53 15.08
C ASN A 251 -2.33 -2.04 14.78
N LEU A 252 -2.52 -2.40 13.52
CA LEU A 252 -2.52 -3.80 13.08
C LEU A 252 -1.09 -4.29 12.77
N THR A 253 -0.42 -4.85 13.77
CA THR A 253 0.96 -5.36 13.66
C THR A 253 1.06 -6.81 13.19
N THR A 254 -0.04 -7.56 13.19
CA THR A 254 -0.09 -8.97 12.79
C THR A 254 -1.04 -9.16 11.63
N SER A 255 -0.54 -9.74 10.53
CA SER A 255 -1.39 -10.34 9.51
C SER A 255 -1.74 -11.76 9.94
N THR A 256 -2.99 -12.01 10.30
CA THR A 256 -3.48 -13.38 10.46
C THR A 256 -3.38 -14.08 9.11
N GLU A 257 -2.70 -15.24 9.07
CA GLU A 257 -2.48 -16.12 7.89
C GLU A 257 -1.14 -15.97 7.13
N GLY A 258 -0.06 -15.48 7.75
CA GLY A 258 1.29 -15.63 7.18
C GLY A 258 1.53 -14.86 5.87
N LYS A 259 0.76 -13.79 5.64
CA LYS A 259 0.89 -12.89 4.48
C LYS A 259 1.13 -11.47 4.96
N SER A 260 2.37 -10.99 4.96
CA SER A 260 2.80 -9.68 5.50
C SER A 260 2.26 -8.45 4.77
N SER A 261 1.51 -8.62 3.69
CA SER A 261 1.25 -7.53 2.72
C SER A 261 0.38 -6.38 3.23
N LEU A 262 -0.25 -6.47 4.42
CA LEU A 262 -1.14 -5.42 4.96
C LEU A 262 -0.94 -5.16 6.47
N ALA A 263 0.19 -5.58 7.04
CA ALA A 263 0.52 -5.28 8.43
C ALA A 263 1.30 -3.96 8.55
N LEU A 264 1.30 -3.39 9.75
CA LEU A 264 2.17 -2.28 10.10
C LEU A 264 3.58 -2.81 10.30
N LEU A 265 4.53 -2.17 9.63
CA LEU A 265 5.93 -2.53 9.64
C LEU A 265 6.71 -1.42 10.33
N TYR A 266 7.53 -1.79 11.31
CA TYR A 266 8.37 -0.85 12.06
C TYR A 266 9.81 -0.92 11.55
N SER A 267 10.50 0.23 11.53
CA SER A 267 11.92 0.27 11.23
C SER A 267 12.69 -0.53 12.27
N SER A 268 13.58 -1.41 11.83
CA SER A 268 14.50 -2.10 12.73
C SER A 268 15.66 -1.18 13.11
N THR A 269 15.95 -1.14 14.40
CA THR A 269 17.24 -0.71 14.91
C THR A 269 18.20 -1.90 14.81
N ASP A 270 18.81 -2.11 13.65
CA ASP A 270 19.98 -2.99 13.53
C ASP A 270 21.26 -2.17 13.79
#